data_AF-A0AAV0Y6P5-F1
#
_entry.id   AF-A0AAV0Y6P5-F1
#
_cell.length_a   1.000
_cell.length_b   1.000
_cell.length_c   1.000
_cell.angle_alpha   90.00
_cell.angle_beta   90.00
_cell.angle_gamma   90.00
#
_symmetry.space_group_name_H-M   'P 1'
#
loop_
_entity.id
_entity.type
_entity.pdbx_description
1 polymer ?
#
loop_
_entity_poly.entity_id
_entity_poly.type
_entity_poly.pdbx_seq_one_letter_code
_entity_poly.pdbx_strand_id
1 'polypeptide(L)'
;MGAIFCTKINGQYIRWNHISILYEQDSKLPSNLRVCPKLSRNHVHLSVSYKMRVLSNSVANGLMFYKKYNIPGLNDCDPTSKFCQKFNDCFDALNRKFGAEGLRVNGKDFQFLQSFLVWLNEWQKQYTDGEVKKSEFLSDSTACGLRITIQSTLDLSGYLKSCWNFKYLLTRKINQDKLEMFFGTIRQADGQNDHPSTPNFLQLYKLLSTYSILKPPNSGNCTVHDDSPLKPIISMTDLKDIYQIKKYDLVENLKTKLNNIIGEKEWEFNDLVEHDYTKPEIIDCLIYYLTGYLSKQLLKYINDCTICKSAFATPQENKNKKTENRNKKKVAKFCKT
;
A
#
# COMPACT_ATOMS: atom_id res chain seq x y z
N MET A 1 -7.77 -15.97 -9.22
CA MET A 1 -7.01 -15.92 -10.48
C MET A 1 -6.45 -17.29 -10.84
N GLY A 2 -6.79 -17.81 -12.02
CA GLY A 2 -5.99 -18.85 -12.68
C GLY A 2 -4.56 -18.36 -12.94
N ALA A 3 -3.63 -19.26 -13.23
CA ALA A 3 -2.28 -18.84 -13.65
C ALA A 3 -2.32 -18.43 -15.12
N ILE A 4 -2.15 -17.13 -15.40
CA ILE A 4 -1.86 -16.65 -16.74
C ILE A 4 -0.40 -17.01 -17.02
N PHE A 5 -0.17 -18.23 -17.54
CA PHE A 5 1.18 -18.75 -17.82
C PHE A 5 1.87 -17.95 -18.93
N CYS A 6 1.08 -17.52 -19.91
CA CYS A 6 1.42 -16.55 -20.94
C CYS A 6 0.17 -15.70 -21.22
N THR A 7 0.32 -14.46 -21.67
CA THR A 7 -0.73 -13.71 -22.34
C THR A 7 -0.14 -12.77 -23.39
N LYS A 8 -0.91 -12.52 -24.44
CA LYS A 8 -0.59 -11.57 -25.50
C LYS A 8 -1.48 -10.34 -25.30
N ILE A 9 -0.89 -9.15 -25.28
CA ILE A 9 -1.63 -7.89 -25.16
C ILE A 9 -0.98 -6.87 -26.11
N ASN A 10 -1.75 -6.32 -27.04
CA ASN A 10 -1.32 -5.36 -28.06
C ASN A 10 -0.05 -5.84 -28.79
N GLY A 11 -0.04 -7.12 -29.19
CA GLY A 11 1.09 -7.78 -29.85
C GLY A 11 2.23 -8.24 -28.93
N GLN A 12 2.30 -7.77 -27.68
CA GLN A 12 3.40 -8.05 -26.74
C GLN A 12 3.12 -9.26 -25.85
N TYR A 13 4.15 -10.04 -25.54
CA TYR A 13 4.04 -11.25 -24.71
C TYR A 13 4.42 -11.00 -23.25
N ILE A 14 3.49 -11.32 -22.35
CA ILE A 14 3.68 -11.36 -20.89
C ILE A 14 3.81 -12.83 -20.50
N ARG A 15 4.94 -13.23 -19.89
CA ARG A 15 5.22 -14.65 -19.59
C ARG A 15 5.51 -14.87 -18.11
N TRP A 16 4.86 -15.86 -17.52
CA TRP A 16 5.17 -16.31 -16.15
C TRP A 16 6.64 -16.76 -16.01
N ASN A 17 7.22 -17.29 -17.08
CA ASN A 17 8.62 -17.71 -17.12
C ASN A 17 9.62 -16.59 -16.74
N HIS A 18 9.30 -15.32 -17.04
CA HIS A 18 10.17 -14.20 -16.63
C HIS A 18 10.20 -14.03 -15.10
N ILE A 19 9.07 -14.32 -14.42
CA ILE A 19 8.97 -14.28 -12.96
C ILE A 19 9.67 -15.49 -12.34
N SER A 20 9.61 -16.67 -12.97
CA SER A 20 10.39 -17.84 -12.58
C SER A 20 11.89 -17.58 -12.66
N ILE A 21 12.39 -17.09 -13.80
CA ILE A 21 13.81 -16.78 -14.00
C ILE A 21 14.28 -15.69 -13.03
N LEU A 22 13.48 -14.63 -12.82
CA LEU A 22 13.75 -13.61 -11.80
C LEU A 22 13.97 -14.24 -10.42
N TYR A 23 13.03 -15.09 -9.97
CA TYR A 23 13.13 -15.76 -8.68
C TYR A 23 14.35 -16.69 -8.58
N GLU A 24 14.66 -17.43 -9.64
CA GLU A 24 15.80 -18.35 -9.67
C GLU A 24 17.15 -17.63 -9.62
N GLN A 25 17.31 -16.48 -10.28
CA GLN A 25 18.56 -15.72 -10.22
C GLN A 25 18.67 -14.89 -8.93
N ASP A 26 17.56 -14.31 -8.45
CA ASP A 26 17.48 -13.61 -7.16
C ASP A 26 17.80 -14.54 -5.99
N SER A 27 17.36 -15.80 -6.05
CA SER A 27 17.63 -16.82 -5.02
C SER A 27 19.07 -17.37 -5.00
N LYS A 28 19.92 -17.03 -5.98
CA LYS A 28 21.34 -17.45 -6.01
C LYS A 28 22.28 -16.46 -5.32
N LEU A 29 21.80 -15.25 -4.98
CA LEU A 29 22.64 -14.23 -4.38
C LEU A 29 23.03 -14.62 -2.93
N PRO A 30 24.31 -14.42 -2.53
CA PRO A 30 24.79 -14.85 -1.22
C PRO A 30 24.10 -14.12 -0.08
N SER A 31 24.10 -14.74 1.10
CA SER A 31 23.63 -14.14 2.37
C SER A 31 22.18 -13.63 2.35
N ASN A 32 21.32 -14.16 1.47
CA ASN A 32 19.95 -13.67 1.22
C ASN A 32 19.87 -12.17 0.80
N LEU A 33 20.95 -11.62 0.25
CA LEU A 33 20.95 -10.29 -0.38
C LEU A 33 20.14 -10.35 -1.68
N ARG A 34 18.84 -10.10 -1.58
CA ARG A 34 17.88 -10.26 -2.68
C ARG A 34 17.27 -8.93 -3.10
N VAL A 35 17.11 -8.73 -4.42
CA VAL A 35 16.40 -7.61 -5.06
C VAL A 35 14.89 -7.76 -4.84
N CYS A 36 14.39 -9.00 -4.85
CA CYS A 36 12.97 -9.31 -4.64
C CYS A 36 12.74 -10.14 -3.36
N PRO A 37 13.13 -9.67 -2.16
CA PRO A 37 13.17 -10.49 -0.94
C PRO A 37 11.78 -11.00 -0.49
N LYS A 38 10.70 -10.30 -0.90
CA LYS A 38 9.30 -10.69 -0.63
C LYS A 38 8.77 -11.76 -1.59
N LEU A 39 9.43 -11.98 -2.73
CA LEU A 39 9.17 -13.09 -3.64
C LEU A 39 9.78 -14.36 -3.03
N SER A 40 9.05 -15.48 -3.09
CA SER A 40 9.49 -16.78 -2.57
C SER A 40 8.90 -17.92 -3.39
N ARG A 41 9.45 -19.14 -3.26
CA ARG A 41 9.01 -20.34 -4.00
C ARG A 41 7.49 -20.52 -4.07
N ASN A 42 6.77 -20.25 -2.98
CA ASN A 42 5.31 -20.39 -2.90
C ASN A 42 4.54 -19.43 -3.82
N HIS A 43 5.12 -18.27 -4.14
CA HIS A 43 4.56 -17.29 -5.07
C HIS A 43 4.72 -17.71 -6.53
N VAL A 44 5.75 -18.50 -6.84
CA VAL A 44 6.14 -18.90 -8.20
C VAL A 44 5.56 -20.25 -8.60
N HIS A 45 5.49 -21.20 -7.66
CA HIS A 45 5.16 -22.61 -7.95
C HIS A 45 3.83 -23.12 -7.38
N LEU A 46 3.19 -22.46 -6.39
CA LEU A 46 1.98 -22.98 -5.74
C LEU A 46 0.87 -21.93 -5.50
N SER A 47 -0.01 -22.16 -4.52
CA SER A 47 -1.46 -21.90 -4.67
C SER A 47 -1.92 -20.44 -4.53
N VAL A 48 -3.20 -20.25 -4.88
CA VAL A 48 -3.82 -18.97 -5.31
C VAL A 48 -3.53 -17.76 -4.41
N SER A 49 -3.52 -17.95 -3.09
CA SER A 49 -3.49 -16.87 -2.10
C SER A 49 -2.22 -16.00 -2.13
N TYR A 50 -1.09 -16.55 -2.60
CA TYR A 50 0.18 -15.80 -2.63
C TYR A 50 0.32 -14.87 -3.85
N LYS A 51 -0.48 -15.08 -4.91
CA LYS A 51 -0.26 -14.48 -6.24
C LYS A 51 -0.30 -12.94 -6.26
N MET A 52 -1.03 -12.28 -5.35
CA MET A 52 -1.11 -10.81 -5.32
C MET A 52 0.25 -10.12 -5.14
N ARG A 53 1.20 -10.73 -4.42
CA ARG A 53 2.54 -10.16 -4.20
C ARG A 53 3.44 -10.21 -5.44
N VAL A 54 3.07 -10.98 -6.47
CA VAL A 54 3.81 -11.09 -7.73
C VAL A 54 3.54 -9.88 -8.63
N LEU A 55 2.32 -9.34 -8.61
CA LEU A 55 1.96 -8.12 -9.33
C LEU A 55 2.31 -6.88 -8.50
N SER A 56 3.60 -6.72 -8.20
CA SER A 56 4.13 -5.66 -7.35
C SER A 56 5.24 -4.86 -8.03
N ASN A 57 5.40 -3.59 -7.66
CA ASN A 57 6.44 -2.73 -8.23
C ASN A 57 7.86 -3.25 -7.97
N SER A 58 8.07 -4.00 -6.87
CA SER A 58 9.33 -4.71 -6.60
C SER A 58 9.66 -5.80 -7.63
N VAL A 59 8.64 -6.50 -8.17
CA VAL A 59 8.84 -7.51 -9.22
C VAL A 59 9.05 -6.83 -10.58
N ALA A 60 8.31 -5.76 -10.88
CA ALA A 60 8.53 -4.94 -12.07
C ALA A 60 9.97 -4.39 -12.14
N ASN A 61 10.42 -3.74 -11.06
CA ASN A 61 11.79 -3.21 -10.97
C ASN A 61 12.85 -4.32 -10.97
N GLY A 62 12.58 -5.47 -10.33
CA GLY A 62 13.45 -6.65 -10.37
C GLY A 62 13.67 -7.17 -11.78
N LEU A 63 12.60 -7.32 -12.57
CA LEU A 63 12.67 -7.72 -13.98
C LEU A 63 13.58 -6.76 -14.79
N MET A 64 13.37 -5.45 -14.65
CA MET A 64 14.17 -4.44 -15.36
C MET A 64 15.64 -4.39 -14.89
N PHE A 65 15.88 -4.62 -13.60
CA PHE A 65 17.22 -4.72 -13.03
C PHE A 65 17.98 -5.92 -13.63
N TYR A 66 17.43 -7.13 -13.57
CA TYR A 66 18.11 -8.32 -14.11
C TYR A 66 18.18 -8.31 -15.65
N LYS A 67 17.22 -7.70 -16.35
CA LYS A 67 17.36 -7.40 -17.79
C LYS A 67 18.58 -6.52 -18.06
N LYS A 68 18.81 -5.46 -17.26
CA LYS A 68 20.02 -4.61 -17.38
C LYS A 68 21.31 -5.41 -17.16
N TYR A 69 21.30 -6.47 -16.35
CA TYR A 69 22.44 -7.41 -16.21
C TYR A 69 22.53 -8.48 -17.31
N ASN A 70 21.75 -8.36 -18.39
CA ASN A 70 21.76 -9.26 -19.56
C ASN A 70 21.48 -10.74 -19.21
N ILE A 71 20.65 -10.99 -18.19
CA ILE A 71 20.28 -12.35 -17.78
C ILE A 71 19.54 -13.09 -18.92
N PRO A 72 19.98 -14.30 -19.31
CA PRO A 72 19.29 -15.11 -20.31
C PRO A 72 17.81 -15.32 -19.98
N GLY A 73 16.94 -15.09 -20.96
CA GLY A 73 15.49 -15.23 -20.81
C GLY A 73 14.76 -14.06 -20.14
N LEU A 74 15.43 -12.94 -19.86
CA LEU A 74 14.80 -11.68 -19.41
C LEU A 74 14.91 -10.52 -20.41
N ASN A 75 15.48 -10.75 -21.60
CA ASN A 75 15.72 -9.69 -22.59
C ASN A 75 14.44 -9.00 -23.09
N ASP A 76 13.33 -9.72 -23.18
CA ASP A 76 12.00 -9.25 -23.58
C ASP A 76 10.99 -9.19 -22.41
N CYS A 77 11.47 -8.96 -21.17
CA CYS A 77 10.61 -8.92 -19.99
C CYS A 77 9.79 -7.63 -19.81
N ASP A 78 10.04 -6.58 -20.59
CA ASP A 78 9.44 -5.24 -20.43
C ASP A 78 7.89 -5.26 -20.41
N PRO A 79 7.19 -6.03 -21.26
CA PRO A 79 5.73 -6.13 -21.20
C PRO A 79 5.26 -6.76 -19.88
N THR A 80 6.02 -7.72 -19.35
CA THR A 80 5.73 -8.37 -18.07
C THR A 80 5.97 -7.42 -16.90
N SER A 81 7.04 -6.63 -16.93
CA SER A 81 7.30 -5.57 -15.96
C SER A 81 6.18 -4.52 -15.95
N LYS A 82 5.82 -3.99 -17.13
CA LYS A 82 4.72 -3.01 -17.30
C LYS A 82 3.37 -3.56 -16.85
N PHE A 83 3.11 -4.86 -17.05
CA PHE A 83 1.92 -5.53 -16.56
C PHE A 83 1.90 -5.62 -15.02
N CYS A 84 3.01 -6.03 -14.39
CA CYS A 84 3.15 -6.03 -12.93
C CYS A 84 2.97 -4.63 -12.32
N GLN A 85 3.57 -3.60 -12.93
CA GLN A 85 3.42 -2.20 -12.50
C GLN A 85 1.98 -1.70 -12.67
N LYS A 86 1.35 -1.91 -13.83
CA LYS A 86 -0.03 -1.48 -14.10
C LYS A 86 -1.04 -2.13 -13.12
N PHE A 87 -0.82 -3.38 -12.71
CA PHE A 87 -1.64 -4.01 -11.67
C PHE A 87 -1.31 -3.51 -10.26
N ASN A 88 -0.03 -3.31 -9.92
CA ASN A 88 0.40 -2.70 -8.64
C ASN A 88 -0.33 -1.37 -8.41
N ASP A 89 -0.23 -0.46 -9.39
CA ASP A 89 -0.74 0.90 -9.29
C ASP A 89 -2.28 0.94 -9.21
N CYS A 90 -2.95 -0.02 -9.85
CA CYS A 90 -4.40 -0.22 -9.73
C CYS A 90 -4.78 -0.66 -8.31
N PHE A 91 -4.09 -1.66 -7.75
CA PHE A 91 -4.34 -2.12 -6.39
C PHE A 91 -3.99 -1.06 -5.33
N ASP A 92 -2.94 -0.26 -5.54
CA ASP A 92 -2.56 0.83 -4.65
C ASP A 92 -3.60 1.96 -4.67
N ALA A 93 -4.08 2.38 -5.85
CA ALA A 93 -5.17 3.36 -6.00
C ALA A 93 -6.49 2.89 -5.33
N LEU A 94 -6.77 1.59 -5.38
CA LEU A 94 -7.91 0.96 -4.69
C LEU A 94 -7.67 0.70 -3.18
N ASN A 95 -6.49 1.03 -2.63
CA ASN A 95 -6.12 0.69 -1.25
C ASN A 95 -5.43 1.85 -0.48
N ARG A 96 -5.74 3.09 -0.84
CA ARG A 96 -5.16 4.32 -0.28
C ARG A 96 -5.56 4.54 1.18
N LYS A 97 -4.57 4.85 2.03
CA LYS A 97 -4.71 4.86 3.50
C LYS A 97 -4.70 6.26 4.09
N PHE A 98 -3.85 7.12 3.54
CA PHE A 98 -3.54 8.45 4.09
C PHE A 98 -4.13 9.56 3.22
N GLY A 99 -4.47 10.71 3.82
CA GLY A 99 -5.14 11.82 3.11
C GLY A 99 -4.31 12.49 2.01
N ALA A 100 -2.98 12.39 2.09
CA ALA A 100 -2.07 12.80 1.02
C ALA A 100 -2.24 11.92 -0.24
N GLU A 101 -2.39 10.61 -0.05
CA GLU A 101 -2.56 9.62 -1.14
C GLU A 101 -4.03 9.41 -1.54
N GLY A 102 -4.99 10.04 -0.84
CA GLY A 102 -6.41 9.75 -1.01
C GLY A 102 -6.90 10.03 -2.44
N LEU A 103 -7.78 9.16 -2.94
CA LEU A 103 -8.34 9.26 -4.29
C LEU A 103 -9.10 10.59 -4.44
N ARG A 104 -8.68 11.41 -5.39
CA ARG A 104 -9.27 12.72 -5.69
C ARG A 104 -9.88 12.66 -7.08
N VAL A 105 -11.12 13.14 -7.22
CA VAL A 105 -11.78 13.30 -8.53
C VAL A 105 -10.88 14.13 -9.45
N ASN A 106 -10.68 13.65 -10.68
CA ASN A 106 -9.74 14.19 -11.69
C ASN A 106 -8.26 14.19 -11.27
N GLY A 107 -7.87 13.61 -10.13
CA GLY A 107 -6.47 13.44 -9.72
C GLY A 107 -5.78 12.24 -10.38
N LYS A 108 -4.46 12.10 -10.17
CA LYS A 108 -3.62 11.06 -10.79
C LYS A 108 -4.23 9.65 -10.73
N ASP A 109 -4.61 9.19 -9.54
CA ASP A 109 -5.18 7.86 -9.35
C ASP A 109 -6.55 7.68 -10.03
N PHE A 110 -7.37 8.73 -10.07
CA PHE A 110 -8.69 8.69 -10.71
C PHE A 110 -8.55 8.57 -12.23
N GLN A 111 -7.69 9.39 -12.84
CA GLN A 111 -7.34 9.30 -14.26
C GLN A 111 -6.68 7.96 -14.60
N PHE A 112 -5.81 7.46 -13.72
CA PHE A 112 -5.19 6.14 -13.89
C PHE A 112 -6.25 5.03 -13.91
N LEU A 113 -7.17 5.00 -12.94
CA LEU A 113 -8.25 4.02 -12.87
C LEU A 113 -9.19 4.08 -14.09
N GLN A 114 -9.49 5.27 -14.62
CA GLN A 114 -10.20 5.42 -15.90
C GLN A 114 -9.40 4.80 -17.06
N SER A 115 -8.10 5.10 -17.17
CA SER A 115 -7.22 4.51 -18.21
C SER A 115 -7.08 2.98 -18.07
N PHE A 116 -7.16 2.46 -16.84
CA PHE A 116 -7.11 1.02 -16.56
C PHE A 116 -8.40 0.32 -17.03
N LEU A 117 -9.57 0.95 -16.85
CA LEU A 117 -10.83 0.42 -17.39
C LEU A 117 -10.81 0.34 -18.92
N VAL A 118 -10.33 1.38 -19.61
CA VAL A 118 -10.18 1.39 -21.08
C VAL A 118 -9.26 0.24 -21.52
N TRP A 119 -8.07 0.15 -20.94
CA TRP A 119 -7.10 -0.91 -21.23
C TRP A 119 -7.65 -2.33 -20.94
N LEU A 120 -8.42 -2.51 -19.86
CA LEU A 120 -9.07 -3.78 -19.52
C LEU A 120 -10.20 -4.14 -20.49
N ASN A 121 -10.83 -3.15 -21.11
CA ASN A 121 -11.82 -3.36 -22.18
C ASN A 121 -11.15 -3.72 -23.50
N GLU A 122 -10.05 -3.05 -23.88
CA GLU A 122 -9.22 -3.38 -25.04
C GLU A 122 -8.66 -4.82 -24.97
N TRP A 123 -8.22 -5.25 -23.78
CA TRP A 123 -7.71 -6.61 -23.57
C TRP A 123 -8.82 -7.66 -23.65
N GLN A 124 -10.03 -7.38 -23.14
CA GLN A 124 -11.17 -8.28 -23.34
C GLN A 124 -11.64 -8.28 -24.81
N LYS A 125 -11.51 -7.17 -25.54
CA LYS A 125 -11.81 -7.13 -26.97
C LYS A 125 -10.89 -8.09 -27.74
N GLN A 126 -9.59 -8.07 -27.48
CA GLN A 126 -8.63 -9.03 -28.07
C GLN A 126 -8.95 -10.51 -27.73
N TYR A 127 -9.50 -10.80 -26.54
CA TYR A 127 -10.03 -12.13 -26.21
C TYR A 127 -11.31 -12.48 -26.98
N THR A 128 -12.19 -11.50 -27.21
CA THR A 128 -13.47 -11.67 -27.92
C THR A 128 -13.27 -11.83 -29.43
N ASP A 129 -12.33 -11.06 -30.00
CA ASP A 129 -11.91 -11.10 -31.40
C ASP A 129 -11.02 -12.33 -31.72
N GLY A 130 -10.68 -13.16 -30.71
CA GLY A 130 -9.94 -14.42 -30.87
C GLY A 130 -8.41 -14.30 -30.90
N GLU A 131 -7.84 -13.11 -30.73
CA GLU A 131 -6.38 -12.89 -30.69
C GLU A 131 -5.70 -13.44 -29.42
N VAL A 132 -6.48 -13.62 -28.35
CA VAL A 132 -6.06 -14.06 -27.01
C VAL A 132 -6.95 -15.22 -26.57
N LYS A 133 -6.38 -16.28 -25.98
CA LYS A 133 -7.15 -17.46 -25.56
C LYS A 133 -7.82 -17.27 -24.21
N LYS A 134 -8.86 -18.06 -23.90
CA LYS A 134 -9.54 -18.05 -22.59
C LYS A 134 -8.59 -18.36 -21.40
N SER A 135 -7.51 -19.10 -21.62
CA SER A 135 -6.45 -19.38 -20.64
C SER A 135 -5.46 -18.23 -20.43
N GLU A 136 -5.50 -17.22 -21.30
CA GLU A 136 -4.57 -16.09 -21.38
C GLU A 136 -5.23 -14.78 -20.90
N PHE A 137 -6.56 -14.76 -20.73
CA PHE A 137 -7.31 -13.67 -20.10
C PHE A 137 -7.59 -13.93 -18.60
N LEU A 138 -8.15 -12.95 -17.89
CA LEU A 138 -8.70 -13.14 -16.55
C LEU A 138 -9.94 -14.07 -16.60
N SER A 139 -10.31 -14.70 -15.47
CA SER A 139 -11.63 -15.37 -15.43
C SER A 139 -12.74 -14.34 -15.58
N ASP A 140 -13.85 -14.71 -16.22
CA ASP A 140 -14.94 -13.80 -16.53
C ASP A 140 -15.47 -13.10 -15.25
N SER A 141 -15.54 -13.84 -14.15
CA SER A 141 -15.83 -13.34 -12.80
C SER A 141 -14.80 -12.35 -12.23
N THR A 142 -13.50 -12.58 -12.45
CA THR A 142 -12.43 -11.67 -12.00
C THR A 142 -12.46 -10.37 -12.82
N ALA A 143 -12.64 -10.47 -14.14
CA ALA A 143 -12.71 -9.32 -15.04
C ALA A 143 -13.96 -8.45 -14.77
N CYS A 144 -15.11 -9.08 -14.53
CA CYS A 144 -16.35 -8.39 -14.17
C CYS A 144 -16.22 -7.71 -12.80
N GLY A 145 -15.81 -8.45 -11.76
CA GLY A 145 -15.64 -7.90 -10.40
C GLY A 145 -14.64 -6.75 -10.32
N LEU A 146 -13.53 -6.81 -11.07
CA LEU A 146 -12.54 -5.73 -11.15
C LEU A 146 -13.14 -4.47 -11.79
N ARG A 147 -13.91 -4.60 -12.89
CA ARG A 147 -14.59 -3.45 -13.50
C ARG A 147 -15.61 -2.81 -12.57
N ILE A 148 -16.48 -3.62 -11.94
CA ILE A 148 -17.47 -3.12 -10.98
C ILE A 148 -16.79 -2.40 -9.83
N THR A 149 -15.70 -2.96 -9.29
CA THR A 149 -14.93 -2.36 -8.18
C THR A 149 -14.36 -0.99 -8.57
N ILE A 150 -13.72 -0.89 -9.75
CA ILE A 150 -13.13 0.38 -10.21
C ILE A 150 -14.22 1.41 -10.53
N GLN A 151 -15.23 1.03 -11.31
CA GLN A 151 -16.32 1.91 -11.71
C GLN A 151 -17.08 2.46 -10.49
N SER A 152 -17.49 1.58 -9.56
CA SER A 152 -18.16 1.99 -8.33
C SER A 152 -17.27 2.89 -7.45
N THR A 153 -15.96 2.70 -7.47
CA THR A 153 -15.01 3.57 -6.73
C THR A 153 -14.91 4.96 -7.36
N LEU A 154 -14.87 5.04 -8.70
CA LEU A 154 -14.91 6.31 -9.43
C LEU A 154 -16.22 7.05 -9.15
N ASP A 155 -17.36 6.38 -9.35
CA ASP A 155 -18.70 6.96 -9.19
C ASP A 155 -18.96 7.41 -7.75
N LEU A 156 -18.60 6.60 -6.75
CA LEU A 156 -18.69 6.96 -5.33
C LEU A 156 -17.81 8.17 -4.99
N SER A 157 -16.59 8.26 -5.56
CA SER A 157 -15.74 9.44 -5.36
C SER A 157 -16.32 10.70 -6.01
N GLY A 158 -16.97 10.55 -7.17
CA GLY A 158 -17.72 11.62 -7.84
C GLY A 158 -18.90 12.10 -7.00
N TYR A 159 -19.76 11.18 -6.55
CA TYR A 159 -20.93 11.45 -5.71
C TYR A 159 -20.56 12.11 -4.37
N LEU A 160 -19.55 11.60 -3.66
CA LEU A 160 -19.08 12.20 -2.41
C LEU A 160 -18.46 13.58 -2.62
N LYS A 161 -17.87 13.84 -3.81
CA LYS A 161 -17.36 15.17 -4.16
C LYS A 161 -18.47 16.15 -4.54
N SER A 162 -19.49 15.72 -5.29
CA SER A 162 -20.56 16.61 -5.77
C SER A 162 -21.60 16.91 -4.70
N CYS A 163 -22.12 15.89 -4.01
CA CYS A 163 -23.18 16.05 -3.02
C CYS A 163 -22.68 16.48 -1.63
N TRP A 164 -21.43 16.11 -1.27
CA TRP A 164 -20.90 16.27 0.09
C TRP A 164 -19.55 17.00 0.17
N ASN A 165 -19.03 17.51 -0.96
CA ASN A 165 -17.77 18.26 -1.07
C ASN A 165 -16.53 17.56 -0.46
N PHE A 166 -16.48 16.22 -0.45
CA PHE A 166 -15.33 15.49 0.08
C PHE A 166 -14.04 15.88 -0.67
N LYS A 167 -12.97 16.18 0.08
CA LYS A 167 -11.66 16.55 -0.51
C LYS A 167 -10.97 15.37 -1.20
N TYR A 168 -11.17 14.15 -0.70
CA TYR A 168 -10.63 12.88 -1.22
C TYR A 168 -11.40 11.70 -0.62
N LEU A 169 -11.22 10.51 -1.20
CA LEU A 169 -11.75 9.23 -0.73
C LEU A 169 -10.61 8.28 -0.32
N LEU A 170 -10.70 7.70 0.88
CA LEU A 170 -9.75 6.69 1.35
C LEU A 170 -10.25 5.30 0.92
N THR A 171 -9.79 4.82 -0.23
CA THR A 171 -10.29 3.59 -0.87
C THR A 171 -10.10 2.35 0.01
N ARG A 172 -9.08 2.32 0.89
CA ARG A 172 -8.92 1.31 1.95
C ARG A 172 -10.12 1.21 2.92
N LYS A 173 -10.95 2.24 3.08
CA LYS A 173 -12.14 2.18 3.95
C LYS A 173 -13.36 1.52 3.29
N ILE A 174 -13.27 1.17 2.01
CA ILE A 174 -14.36 0.59 1.21
C ILE A 174 -14.23 -0.94 1.11
N ASN A 175 -13.06 -1.50 1.46
CA ASN A 175 -12.79 -2.93 1.39
C ASN A 175 -13.23 -3.67 2.66
N GLN A 176 -13.29 -5.01 2.57
CA GLN A 176 -13.70 -5.87 3.67
C GLN A 176 -12.57 -6.22 4.67
N ASP A 177 -11.34 -5.69 4.50
CA ASP A 177 -10.18 -5.99 5.36
C ASP A 177 -10.53 -5.81 6.85
N LYS A 178 -11.35 -4.81 7.18
CA LYS A 178 -11.76 -4.52 8.57
C LYS A 178 -12.72 -5.55 9.15
N LEU A 179 -13.57 -6.16 8.33
CA LEU A 179 -14.44 -7.26 8.75
C LEU A 179 -13.64 -8.57 8.87
N GLU A 180 -12.70 -8.82 7.96
CA GLU A 180 -11.77 -9.96 8.07
C GLU A 180 -10.88 -9.87 9.31
N MET A 181 -10.32 -8.68 9.61
CA MET A 181 -9.58 -8.42 10.85
C MET A 181 -10.44 -8.69 12.10
N PHE A 182 -11.72 -8.32 12.07
CA PHE A 182 -12.65 -8.56 13.18
C PHE A 182 -12.92 -10.06 13.37
N PHE A 183 -13.19 -10.82 12.30
CA PHE A 183 -13.33 -12.28 12.38
C PHE A 183 -12.03 -13.00 12.78
N GLY A 184 -10.86 -12.45 12.44
CA GLY A 184 -9.57 -12.91 12.95
C GLY A 184 -9.41 -12.64 14.46
N THR A 185 -9.87 -11.49 14.94
CA THR A 185 -9.86 -11.12 16.36
C THR A 185 -10.77 -12.02 17.18
N ILE A 186 -11.98 -12.35 16.68
CA ILE A 186 -12.88 -13.29 17.35
C ILE A 186 -12.25 -14.69 17.45
N ARG A 187 -11.62 -15.21 16.40
CA ARG A 187 -10.98 -16.53 16.44
C ARG A 187 -9.81 -16.58 17.42
N GLN A 188 -8.98 -15.53 17.45
CA GLN A 188 -7.91 -15.39 18.46
C GLN A 188 -8.45 -15.30 19.90
N ALA A 189 -9.68 -14.82 20.08
CA ALA A 189 -10.32 -14.73 21.40
C ALA A 189 -10.95 -16.06 21.90
N ASP A 190 -11.21 -17.04 21.01
CA ASP A 190 -11.62 -18.41 21.39
C ASP A 190 -10.41 -19.36 21.62
N GLY A 191 -9.19 -18.78 21.68
CA GLY A 191 -7.97 -19.47 22.08
C GLY A 191 -7.48 -20.52 21.07
N GLN A 192 -7.72 -21.79 21.38
CA GLN A 192 -7.38 -22.92 20.51
C GLN A 192 -8.52 -23.30 19.55
N ASN A 193 -9.72 -22.71 19.71
CA ASN A 193 -10.85 -23.02 18.86
C ASN A 193 -10.95 -22.08 17.64
N ASP A 194 -10.20 -22.38 16.58
CA ASP A 194 -10.25 -21.65 15.31
C ASP A 194 -11.65 -21.62 14.64
N HIS A 195 -12.60 -22.42 15.11
CA HIS A 195 -13.96 -22.55 14.56
C HIS A 195 -15.03 -22.39 15.65
N PRO A 196 -15.24 -21.17 16.18
CA PRO A 196 -16.27 -20.89 17.20
C PRO A 196 -17.66 -21.31 16.73
N SER A 197 -18.37 -22.02 17.62
CA SER A 197 -19.80 -22.30 17.45
C SER A 197 -20.62 -21.00 17.43
N THR A 198 -21.82 -20.99 16.87
CA THR A 198 -22.67 -19.77 16.84
C THR A 198 -22.92 -19.18 18.24
N PRO A 199 -23.15 -19.97 19.31
CA PRO A 199 -23.17 -19.46 20.70
C PRO A 199 -21.85 -18.82 21.15
N ASN A 200 -20.70 -19.49 20.95
CA ASN A 200 -19.38 -18.95 21.31
C ASN A 200 -19.11 -17.62 20.57
N PHE A 201 -19.35 -17.61 19.25
CA PHE A 201 -19.22 -16.41 18.42
C PHE A 201 -20.06 -15.26 18.97
N LEU A 202 -21.33 -15.51 19.35
CA LEU A 202 -22.21 -14.47 19.88
C LEU A 202 -21.74 -13.96 21.26
N GLN A 203 -21.18 -14.83 22.10
CA GLN A 203 -20.60 -14.45 23.39
C GLN A 203 -19.33 -13.60 23.21
N LEU A 204 -18.41 -14.02 22.34
CA LEU A 204 -17.18 -13.29 22.01
C LEU A 204 -17.47 -11.96 21.31
N TYR A 205 -18.47 -11.93 20.40
CA TYR A 205 -18.94 -10.70 19.76
C TYR A 205 -19.44 -9.68 20.79
N LYS A 206 -20.28 -10.11 21.74
CA LYS A 206 -20.77 -9.26 22.84
C LYS A 206 -19.62 -8.76 23.71
N LEU A 207 -18.71 -9.66 24.11
CA LEU A 207 -17.56 -9.36 24.96
C LEU A 207 -16.60 -8.35 24.32
N LEU A 208 -16.23 -8.54 23.05
CA LEU A 208 -15.33 -7.62 22.33
C LEU A 208 -16.00 -6.26 22.08
N SER A 209 -17.31 -6.25 21.83
CA SER A 209 -18.09 -5.01 21.68
C SER A 209 -18.09 -4.19 22.97
N THR A 210 -18.39 -4.79 24.12
CA THR A 210 -18.38 -4.07 25.41
C THR A 210 -16.97 -3.75 25.88
N TYR A 211 -15.99 -4.64 25.66
CA TYR A 211 -14.58 -4.39 25.98
C TYR A 211 -14.03 -3.15 25.27
N SER A 212 -14.45 -2.89 24.03
CA SER A 212 -14.03 -1.68 23.30
C SER A 212 -14.48 -0.36 23.95
N ILE A 213 -15.51 -0.40 24.79
CA ILE A 213 -16.06 0.74 25.54
C ILE A 213 -15.50 0.79 26.96
N LEU A 214 -15.33 -0.38 27.59
CA LEU A 214 -14.89 -0.52 28.98
C LEU A 214 -13.37 -0.46 29.17
N LYS A 215 -12.58 -0.61 28.10
CA LYS A 215 -11.11 -0.62 28.20
C LYS A 215 -10.58 0.78 28.57
N PRO A 216 -9.84 0.94 29.68
CA PRO A 216 -9.19 2.21 30.01
C PRO A 216 -8.09 2.56 28.97
N PRO A 217 -7.77 3.87 28.80
CA PRO A 217 -6.75 4.30 27.84
C PRO A 217 -5.38 3.69 28.18
N ASN A 218 -4.66 3.20 27.16
CA ASN A 218 -3.36 2.52 27.33
C ASN A 218 -2.26 3.37 27.99
N SER A 219 -2.42 4.69 28.08
CA SER A 219 -1.41 5.60 28.63
C SER A 219 -2.07 6.80 29.31
N GLY A 220 -2.42 6.61 30.58
CA GLY A 220 -2.68 7.66 31.55
C GLY A 220 -2.00 7.26 32.86
N ASN A 221 -1.29 8.18 33.51
CA ASN A 221 -0.79 7.95 34.85
C ASN A 221 -1.97 8.02 35.81
N CYS A 222 -2.55 6.86 36.15
CA CYS A 222 -3.57 6.76 37.18
C CYS A 222 -2.93 6.93 38.57
N THR A 223 -2.53 8.15 38.91
CA THR A 223 -2.37 8.56 40.31
C THR A 223 -3.75 8.50 40.95
N VAL A 224 -3.99 7.43 41.72
CA VAL A 224 -5.19 7.30 42.54
C VAL A 224 -5.10 8.36 43.64
N HIS A 225 -5.79 9.48 43.44
CA HIS A 225 -6.09 10.41 44.52
C HIS A 225 -7.28 9.84 45.29
N ASP A 226 -7.04 9.40 46.53
CA ASP A 226 -7.99 8.60 47.32
C ASP A 226 -9.28 9.34 47.73
N ASP A 227 -9.36 10.66 47.52
CA ASP A 227 -10.44 11.52 48.03
C ASP A 227 -11.68 11.67 47.11
N SER A 228 -11.95 10.71 46.22
CA SER A 228 -13.30 10.59 45.63
C SER A 228 -13.66 9.15 45.23
N PRO A 229 -14.90 8.69 45.48
CA PRO A 229 -15.34 7.37 45.05
C PRO A 229 -15.38 7.30 43.52
N LEU A 230 -14.65 6.34 42.95
CA LEU A 230 -14.51 6.10 41.51
C LEU A 230 -15.87 5.84 40.82
N LYS A 231 -16.56 6.91 40.40
CA LYS A 231 -17.70 6.80 39.48
C LYS A 231 -17.20 6.33 38.11
N PRO A 232 -17.66 5.17 37.60
CA PRO A 232 -17.34 4.76 36.24
C PRO A 232 -17.94 5.75 35.24
N ILE A 233 -17.23 6.00 34.13
CA ILE A 233 -17.61 6.97 33.09
C ILE A 233 -18.98 6.62 32.45
N ILE A 234 -19.39 5.35 32.52
CA ILE A 234 -20.74 4.89 32.21
C ILE A 234 -21.16 3.92 33.32
N SER A 235 -22.31 4.17 33.94
CA SER A 235 -22.94 3.32 34.94
C SER A 235 -24.15 2.55 34.38
N MET A 236 -24.64 1.56 35.13
CA MET A 236 -25.88 0.84 34.81
C MET A 236 -27.16 1.71 34.95
N THR A 237 -27.02 2.94 35.44
CA THR A 237 -28.06 3.98 35.42
C THR A 237 -28.04 4.75 34.10
N ASP A 238 -26.87 5.24 33.66
CA ASP A 238 -26.76 5.98 32.38
C ASP A 238 -27.25 5.15 31.18
N LEU A 239 -27.01 3.83 31.20
CA LEU A 239 -27.52 2.89 30.19
C LEU A 239 -29.05 2.71 30.21
N LYS A 240 -29.74 3.03 31.31
CA LYS A 240 -31.21 3.07 31.36
C LYS A 240 -31.74 4.42 30.90
N ASP A 241 -31.06 5.50 31.28
CA ASP A 241 -31.45 6.87 30.94
C ASP A 241 -31.32 7.13 29.42
N ILE A 242 -30.35 6.49 28.74
CA ILE A 242 -30.25 6.47 27.27
C ILE A 242 -31.51 5.91 26.58
N TYR A 243 -32.26 5.01 27.23
CA TYR A 243 -33.54 4.49 26.70
C TYR A 243 -34.74 5.41 27.03
N GLN A 244 -34.55 6.50 27.78
CA GLN A 244 -35.63 7.41 28.20
C GLN A 244 -35.31 8.88 27.89
N ILE A 245 -35.91 9.38 26.78
CA ILE A 245 -36.35 10.77 26.54
C ILE A 245 -35.41 11.74 25.75
N LYS A 246 -35.82 12.00 24.50
CA LYS A 246 -35.84 13.31 23.74
C LYS A 246 -34.56 14.14 23.47
N LYS A 247 -33.55 13.53 22.85
CA LYS A 247 -33.00 13.86 21.49
C LYS A 247 -32.63 15.31 21.03
N TYR A 248 -32.88 16.44 21.74
CA TYR A 248 -32.77 17.79 21.12
C TYR A 248 -31.45 18.57 21.38
N ASP A 249 -30.88 18.58 22.59
CA ASP A 249 -29.79 19.52 22.94
C ASP A 249 -28.37 19.12 22.48
N LEU A 250 -28.24 17.96 21.84
CA LEU A 250 -26.94 17.38 21.45
C LEU A 250 -26.33 18.07 20.21
N VAL A 251 -27.12 18.81 19.44
CA VAL A 251 -26.70 19.38 18.15
C VAL A 251 -25.93 20.71 18.29
N GLU A 252 -26.29 21.57 19.25
CA GLU A 252 -25.59 22.86 19.44
C GLU A 252 -24.19 22.69 20.02
N ASN A 253 -24.05 21.80 21.02
CA ASN A 253 -22.78 21.49 21.69
C ASN A 253 -21.71 20.87 20.75
N LEU A 254 -22.11 20.39 19.58
CA LEU A 254 -21.19 19.95 18.52
C LEU A 254 -20.78 21.08 17.57
N LYS A 255 -21.66 22.05 17.29
CA LYS A 255 -21.35 23.21 16.43
C LYS A 255 -20.27 24.10 17.06
N THR A 256 -20.38 24.39 18.36
CA THR A 256 -19.43 25.25 19.08
C THR A 256 -18.01 24.66 19.07
N LYS A 257 -17.86 23.35 19.28
CA LYS A 257 -16.55 22.67 19.25
C LYS A 257 -15.94 22.60 17.84
N LEU A 258 -16.75 22.49 16.78
CA LEU A 258 -16.25 22.44 15.41
C LEU A 258 -15.72 23.79 14.91
N ASN A 259 -16.38 24.90 15.26
CA ASN A 259 -15.98 26.23 14.82
C ASN A 259 -14.57 26.63 15.32
N ASN A 260 -14.21 26.24 16.54
CA ASN A 260 -12.90 26.56 17.12
C ASN A 260 -11.72 25.89 16.40
N ILE A 261 -11.96 24.79 15.67
CA ILE A 261 -10.91 24.03 14.95
C ILE A 261 -10.59 24.67 13.58
N ILE A 262 -11.38 25.67 13.14
CA ILE A 262 -11.23 26.33 11.82
C ILE A 262 -10.29 27.55 11.88
N GLY A 263 -9.94 28.02 13.09
CA GLY A 263 -9.23 29.30 13.30
C GLY A 263 -7.75 29.32 12.94
N GLU A 264 -7.02 28.21 13.08
CA GLU A 264 -5.57 28.14 12.90
C GLU A 264 -5.21 27.35 11.64
N LYS A 265 -4.33 27.90 10.80
CA LYS A 265 -4.11 27.39 9.43
C LYS A 265 -2.64 27.16 9.03
N GLU A 266 -2.52 26.28 8.02
CA GLU A 266 -1.42 26.12 7.05
C GLU A 266 -0.12 25.50 7.63
N TRP A 267 0.82 24.93 6.86
CA TRP A 267 1.01 24.97 5.40
C TRP A 267 1.42 23.60 4.81
N GLU A 268 1.92 23.59 3.57
CA GLU A 268 2.14 22.39 2.73
C GLU A 268 3.62 22.27 2.26
N PHE A 269 4.03 21.14 1.66
CA PHE A 269 4.47 21.11 0.23
C PHE A 269 4.81 19.69 -0.33
N ASN A 270 4.77 19.56 -1.67
CA ASN A 270 4.93 18.33 -2.47
C ASN A 270 6.37 18.08 -3.01
N ASP A 271 6.65 16.87 -3.58
CA ASP A 271 7.06 16.64 -5.00
C ASP A 271 7.91 15.34 -5.26
N LEU A 272 8.46 15.14 -6.47
CA LEU A 272 8.60 13.86 -7.24
C LEU A 272 9.96 13.76 -8.03
N VAL A 273 10.46 12.70 -8.74
CA VAL A 273 10.19 11.22 -8.91
C VAL A 273 11.33 10.50 -9.72
N GLU A 274 11.53 9.19 -9.49
CA GLU A 274 12.23 8.14 -10.31
C GLU A 274 13.76 8.26 -10.68
N HIS A 275 14.25 7.29 -11.48
CA HIS A 275 15.60 6.66 -11.53
C HIS A 275 16.33 6.86 -12.91
N ASP A 276 17.60 6.53 -13.24
CA ASP A 276 18.84 5.96 -12.62
C ASP A 276 20.08 6.35 -13.52
N TYR A 277 21.19 5.65 -13.90
CA TYR A 277 21.84 4.32 -13.69
C TYR A 277 23.34 4.33 -14.14
N THR A 278 24.22 3.57 -13.48
CA THR A 278 25.41 2.88 -14.07
C THR A 278 25.53 1.45 -13.49
N LYS A 279 26.58 0.65 -13.78
CA LYS A 279 26.69 -0.79 -13.37
C LYS A 279 27.86 -1.07 -12.41
N PRO A 280 27.59 -1.23 -11.10
CA PRO A 280 28.36 -2.07 -10.16
C PRO A 280 28.05 -3.57 -10.35
N GLU A 281 28.62 -4.46 -9.53
CA GLU A 281 28.07 -5.81 -9.40
C GLU A 281 26.70 -5.80 -8.69
N ILE A 282 25.93 -6.88 -8.82
CA ILE A 282 24.59 -6.97 -8.21
C ILE A 282 24.65 -6.88 -6.68
N ILE A 283 25.71 -7.46 -6.09
CA ILE A 283 25.97 -7.42 -4.65
C ILE A 283 26.25 -5.98 -4.21
N ASP A 284 27.09 -5.23 -4.93
CA ASP A 284 27.41 -3.84 -4.62
C ASP A 284 26.17 -2.93 -4.65
N CYS A 285 25.27 -3.12 -5.63
CA CYS A 285 24.00 -2.39 -5.69
C CYS A 285 23.16 -2.58 -4.43
N LEU A 286 23.10 -3.82 -3.92
CA LEU A 286 22.33 -4.17 -2.72
C LEU A 286 23.02 -3.68 -1.45
N ILE A 287 24.35 -3.77 -1.36
CA ILE A 287 25.14 -3.19 -0.26
C ILE A 287 24.98 -1.67 -0.24
N TYR A 288 25.04 -0.99 -1.37
CA TYR A 288 24.86 0.47 -1.47
C TYR A 288 23.44 0.89 -1.05
N TYR A 289 22.41 0.17 -1.51
CA TYR A 289 21.03 0.46 -1.09
C TYR A 289 20.82 0.22 0.42
N LEU A 290 21.35 -0.88 0.98
CA LEU A 290 21.23 -1.20 2.40
C LEU A 290 22.02 -0.23 3.28
N THR A 291 23.28 0.07 2.95
CA THR A 291 24.11 1.04 3.70
C THR A 291 23.54 2.46 3.60
N GLY A 292 23.01 2.87 2.44
CA GLY A 292 22.30 4.13 2.27
C GLY A 292 21.02 4.21 3.09
N TYR A 293 20.20 3.15 3.11
CA TYR A 293 18.99 3.08 3.93
C TYR A 293 19.30 3.09 5.43
N LEU A 294 20.28 2.31 5.88
CA LEU A 294 20.73 2.28 7.27
C LEU A 294 21.26 3.64 7.72
N SER A 295 22.11 4.27 6.91
CA SER A 295 22.62 5.63 7.17
C SER A 295 21.48 6.66 7.23
N LYS A 296 20.52 6.61 6.29
CA LYS A 296 19.32 7.48 6.28
C LYS A 296 18.40 7.27 7.48
N GLN A 297 18.40 6.10 8.12
CA GLN A 297 17.64 5.86 9.35
C GLN A 297 18.45 6.27 10.59
N LEU A 298 19.73 5.92 10.69
CA LEU A 298 20.61 6.31 11.80
C LEU A 298 20.72 7.83 11.93
N LEU A 299 20.90 8.56 10.81
CA LEU A 299 20.98 10.02 10.77
C LEU A 299 19.68 10.75 11.20
N LYS A 300 18.55 10.04 11.40
CA LYS A 300 17.33 10.62 12.01
C LYS A 300 17.31 10.56 13.54
N TYR A 301 18.07 9.63 14.12
CA TYR A 301 18.16 9.43 15.57
C TYR A 301 19.48 9.96 16.16
N ILE A 302 20.45 10.26 15.30
CA ILE A 302 21.67 10.98 15.65
C ILE A 302 21.36 12.49 15.69
N ASN A 303 21.21 13.01 16.91
CA ASN A 303 21.19 14.45 17.21
C ASN A 303 22.54 15.11 16.85
N ASP A 304 22.80 16.36 17.24
CA ASP A 304 23.89 17.20 16.68
C ASP A 304 25.34 16.84 17.02
N CYS A 305 25.62 15.56 17.32
CA CYS A 305 26.95 14.99 17.27
C CYS A 305 27.50 14.99 15.83
N THR A 306 28.27 16.02 15.50
CA THR A 306 28.97 16.18 14.22
C THR A 306 29.90 15.00 13.90
N ILE A 307 30.54 14.42 14.91
CA ILE A 307 31.43 13.25 14.77
C ILE A 307 30.63 12.06 14.20
N CYS A 308 29.53 11.68 14.84
CA CYS A 308 28.65 10.61 14.35
C CYS A 308 28.08 10.92 12.95
N LYS A 309 27.67 12.17 12.69
CA LYS A 309 27.19 12.57 11.35
C LYS A 309 28.28 12.43 10.28
N SER A 310 29.55 12.72 10.59
CA SER A 310 30.68 12.54 9.67
C SER A 310 31.09 11.08 9.46
N ALA A 311 30.96 10.22 10.48
CA ALA A 311 31.27 8.79 10.36
C ALA A 311 30.37 8.04 9.36
N PHE A 312 29.13 8.50 9.17
CA PHE A 312 28.18 7.97 8.19
C PHE A 312 28.12 8.76 6.86
N ALA A 313 28.98 9.77 6.68
CA ALA A 313 28.99 10.63 5.50
C ALA A 313 30.42 10.90 5.00
N THR A 314 30.88 10.08 4.05
CA THR A 314 32.21 10.21 3.44
C THR A 314 32.39 11.54 2.71
N PRO A 315 33.45 12.33 3.01
CA PRO A 315 33.77 13.52 2.24
C PRO A 315 34.15 13.16 0.79
N GLN A 316 33.52 13.80 -0.19
CA GLN A 316 33.91 13.65 -1.60
C GLN A 316 35.18 14.45 -1.92
N GLU A 317 36.34 13.92 -1.52
CA GLU A 317 37.62 14.36 -2.08
C GLU A 317 37.80 13.79 -3.50
N ASN A 318 37.64 14.64 -4.51
CA ASN A 318 38.44 14.55 -5.74
C ASN A 318 38.45 15.89 -6.49
N LYS A 319 39.58 16.60 -6.45
CA LYS A 319 39.75 17.93 -7.04
C LYS A 319 40.23 17.82 -8.50
N ASN A 320 39.50 18.50 -9.40
CA ASN A 320 39.98 19.02 -10.68
C ASN A 320 40.73 18.08 -11.67
N LYS A 321 39.98 17.54 -12.64
CA LYS A 321 40.33 17.76 -14.07
C LYS A 321 39.25 18.64 -14.71
N LYS A 322 39.64 19.81 -15.23
CA LYS A 322 38.72 20.84 -15.76
C LYS A 322 38.53 20.70 -17.28
N THR A 323 37.73 19.73 -17.71
CA THR A 323 37.24 19.69 -19.11
C THR A 323 35.75 19.30 -19.23
N GLU A 324 35.18 18.58 -18.26
CA GLU A 324 33.79 18.05 -18.34
C GLU A 324 32.77 18.83 -17.47
N ASN A 325 32.95 20.14 -17.32
CA ASN A 325 32.20 20.95 -16.35
C ASN A 325 31.11 21.87 -16.95
N ARG A 326 30.32 21.39 -17.93
CA ARG A 326 29.01 22.01 -18.30
C ARG A 326 27.79 21.32 -17.69
N ASN A 327 27.89 20.04 -17.30
CA ASN A 327 26.72 19.24 -16.87
C ASN A 327 26.36 19.36 -15.37
N LYS A 328 27.22 19.92 -14.52
CA LYS A 328 27.03 19.90 -13.05
C LYS A 328 26.04 20.93 -12.47
N LYS A 329 25.50 21.85 -13.27
CA LYS A 329 24.59 22.93 -12.79
C LYS A 329 23.08 22.62 -12.84
N LYS A 330 22.66 21.38 -13.17
CA LYS A 330 21.23 21.01 -13.29
C LYS A 330 20.75 19.89 -12.34
N VAL A 331 21.62 19.39 -11.45
CA VAL A 331 21.34 18.21 -10.60
C VAL A 331 20.29 18.45 -9.50
N ALA A 332 20.11 19.69 -9.06
CA ALA A 332 19.32 20.05 -7.87
C ALA A 332 17.78 20.01 -8.03
N LYS A 333 17.21 19.16 -8.89
CA LYS A 333 15.78 19.23 -9.25
C LYS A 333 15.03 17.90 -9.50
N PHE A 334 15.54 16.78 -8.99
CA PHE A 334 15.03 15.44 -9.36
C PHE A 334 14.87 14.42 -8.20
N CYS A 335 14.91 14.81 -6.92
CA CYS A 335 15.05 13.83 -5.82
C CYS A 335 14.14 14.08 -4.60
N LYS A 336 13.14 13.20 -4.42
CA LYS A 336 12.32 12.98 -3.21
C LYS A 336 11.90 11.49 -3.19
N THR A 337 11.70 10.82 -2.04
CA THR A 337 11.71 11.27 -0.64
C THR A 337 12.78 10.57 0.22
#